data_AF-A0A7R9MX43-F1
#
_entry.id   AF-A0A7R9MX43-F1
#
_cell.length_a   1.000
_cell.length_b   1.000
_cell.length_c   1.000
_cell.angle_alpha   90.00
_cell.angle_beta   90.00
_cell.angle_gamma   90.00
#
_symmetry.space_group_name_H-M   'P 1'
#
loop_
_entity.id
_entity.type
_entity.pdbx_description
1 polymer ?
#
loop_
_entity_poly.entity_id
_entity_poly.type
_entity_poly.pdbx_seq_one_letter_code
_entity_poly.pdbx_strand_id
1 'polypeptide(L)'
;MKAEYEDNKKKLPENSVIASKLSKVPDLKKYMKKVMPFAEHRKQMFAEFGESVFNETSAFSERDVLNENIAYLMSTLDLEGLDIEFSDAAEERIQDETCPGEPFIVFRVDPS
;
A
#
# COMPACT_ATOMS: atom_id res chain seq x y z
N MET A 1 -11.66 8.64 2.89
CA MET A 1 -10.77 9.82 2.97
C MET A 1 -10.99 10.80 1.83
N LYS A 2 -11.03 10.34 0.57
CA LYS A 2 -11.29 11.20 -0.61
C LYS A 2 -12.52 12.10 -0.46
N ALA A 3 -13.67 11.52 -0.10
CA ALA A 3 -14.91 12.28 0.13
C ALA A 3 -14.77 13.35 1.23
N GLU A 4 -13.98 13.10 2.28
CA GLU A 4 -13.75 14.06 3.35
C GLU A 4 -12.81 15.20 2.92
N TYR A 5 -11.83 14.88 2.08
CA TYR A 5 -10.92 15.86 1.52
C TYR A 5 -11.66 16.85 0.60
N GLU A 6 -12.58 16.35 -0.23
CA GLU A 6 -13.42 17.18 -1.10
C GLU A 6 -14.39 18.07 -0.30
N ASP A 7 -15.03 17.53 0.74
CA ASP A 7 -15.98 18.27 1.60
C ASP A 7 -15.29 19.30 2.51
N ASN A 8 -14.08 18.99 3.00
CA ASN A 8 -13.32 19.85 3.92
C ASN A 8 -12.41 20.88 3.21
N LYS A 9 -12.84 21.41 2.06
CA LYS A 9 -12.10 22.43 1.29
C LYS A 9 -10.66 22.02 0.97
N LYS A 10 -10.43 20.79 0.54
CA LYS A 10 -9.10 20.26 0.22
C LYS A 10 -8.13 20.22 1.40
N LYS A 11 -8.66 20.08 2.62
CA LYS A 11 -7.84 19.85 3.82
C LYS A 11 -8.05 18.45 4.35
N LEU A 12 -6.94 17.75 4.59
CA LEU A 12 -6.97 16.46 5.25
C LEU A 12 -7.64 16.60 6.63
N PRO A 13 -8.62 15.73 6.96
CA PRO A 13 -9.29 15.75 8.25
C PRO A 13 -8.33 15.41 9.40
N GLU A 14 -8.63 15.95 10.58
CA GLU A 14 -7.91 15.64 11.83
C GLU A 14 -8.01 14.15 12.19
N ASN A 15 -6.98 13.61 12.84
CA ASN A 15 -6.93 12.20 13.24
C ASN A 15 -8.13 11.78 14.12
N SER A 16 -8.64 12.70 14.93
CA SER A 16 -9.85 12.49 15.75
C SER A 16 -11.13 12.31 14.93
N VAL A 17 -11.28 13.07 13.83
CA VAL A 17 -12.43 12.99 12.92
C VAL A 17 -12.37 11.69 12.11
N ILE A 18 -11.18 11.33 11.63
CA ILE A 18 -10.93 10.07 10.92
C ILE A 18 -11.29 8.88 11.82
N ALA A 19 -10.77 8.84 13.05
CA ALA A 19 -11.05 7.77 14.01
C ALA A 19 -12.55 7.66 14.32
N SER A 20 -13.24 8.79 14.51
CA SER A 20 -14.66 8.84 14.84
C SER A 20 -15.58 8.40 13.69
N LYS A 21 -15.17 8.59 12.43
CA LYS A 21 -15.92 8.13 11.25
C LYS A 21 -15.63 6.67 10.94
N LEU A 22 -14.38 6.24 11.01
CA LEU A 22 -13.99 4.85 10.72
C LEU A 22 -14.48 3.88 11.79
N SER A 23 -14.64 4.32 13.04
CA SER A 23 -15.27 3.51 14.11
C SER A 23 -16.75 3.22 13.89
N LYS A 24 -17.43 4.00 13.03
CA LYS A 24 -18.85 3.81 12.69
C LYS A 24 -19.05 2.84 11.53
N VAL A 25 -17.98 2.44 10.84
CA VAL A 25 -18.05 1.47 9.74
C VAL A 25 -17.95 0.06 10.34
N PRO A 26 -19.03 -0.75 10.30
CA PRO A 26 -19.05 -2.05 10.96
C PRO A 26 -18.00 -3.03 10.42
N ASP A 27 -17.66 -2.94 9.13
CA ASP A 27 -16.68 -3.80 8.46
C ASP A 27 -15.24 -3.55 8.96
N LEU A 28 -14.96 -2.33 9.43
CA LEU A 28 -13.64 -1.94 9.95
C LEU A 28 -13.44 -2.33 11.42
N LYS A 29 -14.46 -2.88 12.10
CA LYS A 29 -14.39 -3.22 13.52
C LYS A 29 -13.26 -4.20 13.84
N LYS A 30 -12.98 -5.15 12.95
CA LYS A 30 -11.87 -6.11 13.07
C LYS A 30 -10.50 -5.46 12.84
N TYR A 31 -10.46 -4.37 12.09
CA TYR A 31 -9.24 -3.69 11.63
C TYR A 31 -8.96 -2.37 12.36
N MET A 32 -9.72 -2.02 13.41
CA MET A 32 -9.60 -0.74 14.14
C MET A 32 -8.18 -0.42 14.63
N LYS A 33 -7.36 -1.43 14.93
CA LYS A 33 -5.94 -1.23 15.29
C LYS A 33 -5.06 -0.81 14.10
N LYS A 34 -5.40 -1.25 12.88
CA LYS A 34 -4.71 -0.92 11.62
C LYS A 34 -5.21 0.40 11.01
N VAL A 35 -6.44 0.82 11.36
CA VAL A 35 -7.09 2.03 10.83
C VAL A 35 -6.27 3.30 11.04
N MET A 36 -5.74 3.53 12.24
CA MET A 36 -4.97 4.74 12.53
C MET A 36 -3.59 4.76 11.85
N PRO A 37 -2.79 3.67 11.89
CA PRO A 37 -1.57 3.56 11.08
C PRO A 37 -1.83 3.78 9.58
N PHE A 38 -2.90 3.18 9.03
CA PHE A 38 -3.30 3.39 7.64
C PHE A 38 -3.62 4.85 7.35
N ALA A 39 -4.32 5.52 8.27
CA ALA A 39 -4.67 6.92 8.10
C ALA A 39 -3.45 7.83 8.08
N GLU A 40 -2.49 7.59 8.97
CA GLU A 40 -1.24 8.34 9.05
C GLU A 40 -0.39 8.10 7.80
N HIS A 41 -0.26 6.84 7.37
CA HIS A 41 0.45 6.48 6.15
C HIS A 41 -0.13 7.18 4.91
N ARG A 42 -1.46 7.21 4.75
CA ARG A 42 -2.12 7.96 3.67
C ARG A 42 -1.86 9.47 3.74
N LYS A 43 -1.70 10.05 4.92
CA LYS A 43 -1.32 11.47 5.07
C LYS A 43 0.12 11.72 4.62
N GLN A 44 1.03 10.81 4.95
CA GLN A 44 2.43 10.88 4.51
C GLN A 44 2.52 10.78 2.99
N MET A 45 1.85 9.79 2.39
CA MET A 45 1.79 9.69 0.93
C MET A 45 1.18 10.94 0.31
N PHE A 46 0.14 11.53 0.90
CA PHE A 46 -0.48 12.76 0.38
C PHE A 46 0.50 13.95 0.41
N ALA A 47 1.41 14.00 1.40
CA ALA A 47 2.44 15.03 1.44
C ALA A 47 3.47 14.88 0.31
N GLU A 48 3.73 13.65 -0.13
CA GLU A 48 4.72 13.34 -1.18
C GLU A 48 4.13 13.38 -2.60
N PHE A 49 2.98 12.73 -2.81
CA PHE A 49 2.36 12.53 -4.13
C PHE A 49 1.09 13.39 -4.34
N GLY A 50 0.65 14.13 -3.33
CA GLY A 50 -0.51 15.02 -3.41
C GLY A 50 -1.85 14.29 -3.57
N GLU A 51 -2.77 14.89 -4.33
CA GLU A 51 -4.12 14.34 -4.55
C GLU A 51 -4.12 12.99 -5.28
N SER A 52 -3.01 12.62 -5.96
CA SER A 52 -2.90 11.35 -6.71
C SER A 52 -2.99 10.11 -5.81
N VAL A 53 -2.72 10.25 -4.52
CA VAL A 53 -2.87 9.19 -3.50
C VAL A 53 -4.31 8.71 -3.38
N PHE A 54 -5.29 9.56 -3.69
CA PHE A 54 -6.69 9.16 -3.64
C PHE A 54 -7.15 8.37 -4.86
N ASN A 55 -6.28 8.12 -5.84
CA ASN A 55 -6.60 7.25 -6.96
C ASN A 55 -6.65 5.80 -6.49
N GLU A 56 -7.70 5.09 -6.92
CA GLU A 56 -7.90 3.67 -6.56
C GLU A 56 -6.92 2.75 -7.30
N THR A 57 -6.41 3.20 -8.44
CA THR A 57 -5.45 2.47 -9.28
C THR A 57 -4.20 3.30 -9.53
N SER A 58 -3.04 2.64 -9.53
CA SER A 58 -1.79 3.23 -10.04
C SER A 58 -1.94 3.64 -11.50
N ALA A 59 -1.27 4.72 -11.90
CA ALA A 59 -1.30 5.24 -13.27
C ALA A 59 -0.50 4.40 -14.27
N PHE A 60 0.27 3.44 -13.76
CA PHE A 60 1.12 2.53 -14.52
C PHE A 60 1.03 1.12 -13.90
N SER A 61 1.47 0.13 -14.67
CA SER A 61 1.54 -1.25 -14.20
C SER A 61 2.79 -1.45 -13.35
N GLU A 62 2.62 -1.53 -12.03
CA GLU A 62 3.72 -1.75 -11.08
C GLU A 62 4.49 -3.04 -11.38
N ARG A 63 3.76 -4.10 -11.76
CA ARG A 63 4.34 -5.38 -12.16
C ARG A 63 5.23 -5.23 -13.39
N ASP A 64 4.77 -4.53 -14.42
CA ASP A 64 5.54 -4.40 -15.66
C ASP A 64 6.82 -3.60 -15.42
N VAL A 65 6.73 -2.51 -14.64
CA VAL A 65 7.91 -1.72 -14.26
C VAL A 65 8.94 -2.57 -13.51
N LEU A 66 8.51 -3.43 -12.58
CA LEU A 66 9.43 -4.33 -11.87
C LEU A 66 10.03 -5.39 -12.80
N ASN A 67 9.24 -5.95 -13.72
CA ASN A 67 9.71 -6.96 -14.67
C ASN A 67 10.71 -6.37 -15.68
N GLU A 68 10.49 -5.15 -16.17
CA GLU A 68 11.43 -4.46 -17.06
C GLU A 68 12.81 -4.24 -16.42
N ASN A 69 12.85 -4.14 -15.09
CA ASN A 69 14.07 -3.85 -14.33
C ASN A 69 14.63 -5.07 -13.57
N ILE A 70 14.12 -6.28 -13.85
CA ILE A 70 14.46 -7.49 -13.07
C ILE A 70 15.96 -7.80 -13.08
N ALA A 71 16.64 -7.65 -14.22
CA ALA A 71 18.07 -7.92 -14.34
C ALA A 71 18.91 -6.96 -13.49
N TYR A 72 18.50 -5.69 -13.41
CA TYR A 72 19.16 -4.71 -12.56
C TYR A 72 18.96 -5.03 -11.08
N LEU A 73 17.73 -5.38 -10.68
CA LEU A 73 17.40 -5.74 -9.30
C LEU A 73 18.18 -6.99 -8.85
N MET A 74 18.20 -8.04 -9.66
CA MET A 74 18.95 -9.26 -9.38
C MET A 74 20.45 -8.99 -9.25
N SER A 75 21.04 -8.21 -10.16
CA SER A 75 22.46 -7.88 -10.12
C SER A 75 22.82 -6.99 -8.93
N THR A 76 21.94 -6.07 -8.53
CA THR A 76 22.21 -5.12 -7.44
C THR A 76 22.03 -5.76 -6.07
N LEU A 77 21.08 -6.68 -5.96
CA LEU A 77 20.77 -7.41 -4.73
C LEU A 77 21.52 -8.74 -4.60
N ASP A 78 22.34 -9.08 -5.60
CA ASP A 78 23.12 -10.33 -5.68
C ASP A 78 22.23 -11.59 -5.50
N LEU A 79 21.13 -11.62 -6.26
CA LEU A 79 20.14 -12.69 -6.21
C LEU A 79 20.29 -13.65 -7.39
N GLU A 80 20.20 -14.95 -7.13
CA GLU A 80 20.18 -15.99 -8.16
C GLU A 80 18.86 -16.02 -8.95
N GLY A 81 17.76 -15.62 -8.29
CA GLY A 81 16.42 -15.58 -8.86
C GLY A 81 15.55 -14.51 -8.18
N LEU A 82 14.55 -14.01 -8.91
CA LEU A 82 13.56 -13.06 -8.40
C LEU A 82 12.20 -13.41 -9.01
N ASP A 83 11.22 -13.73 -8.15
CA ASP A 83 9.85 -14.04 -8.54
C ASP A 83 8.94 -12.84 -8.22
N ILE A 84 8.23 -12.32 -9.22
CA ILE A 84 7.25 -11.22 -9.06
C ILE A 84 5.85 -11.79 -9.26
N GLU A 85 5.11 -11.90 -8.17
CA GLU A 85 3.73 -12.41 -8.15
C GLU A 85 2.74 -11.33 -7.70
N PHE A 86 1.47 -11.51 -8.08
CA PHE A 86 0.39 -10.70 -7.51
C PHE A 86 0.14 -11.12 -6.07
N SER A 87 -0.26 -10.17 -5.22
CA SER A 87 -0.56 -10.42 -3.81
C SER A 87 -1.60 -11.52 -3.62
N ASP A 88 -2.53 -11.69 -4.57
CA ASP A 88 -3.59 -12.72 -4.52
C ASP A 88 -3.04 -14.16 -4.44
N ALA A 89 -1.80 -14.39 -4.89
CA ALA A 89 -1.14 -15.70 -4.81
C ALA A 89 -0.38 -15.90 -3.49
N ALA A 90 -0.18 -14.83 -2.69
CA ALA A 90 0.57 -14.87 -1.45
C ALA A 90 -0.26 -15.39 -0.27
N GLU A 91 0.38 -15.63 0.87
CA GLU A 91 -0.31 -16.01 2.11
C GLU A 91 -1.26 -14.89 2.61
N GLU A 92 -2.32 -15.26 3.36
CA GLU A 92 -3.33 -14.32 3.87
C GLU A 92 -2.71 -13.12 4.61
N ARG A 93 -1.59 -13.34 5.32
CA ARG A 93 -0.86 -12.27 5.99
C ARG A 93 -0.28 -11.24 5.02
N ILE A 94 0.32 -11.72 3.93
CA ILE A 94 0.94 -10.85 2.92
C ILE A 94 -0.16 -10.11 2.16
N GLN A 95 -1.27 -10.78 1.85
CA GLN A 95 -2.46 -10.15 1.25
C GLN A 95 -3.00 -9.01 2.12
N ASP A 96 -3.07 -9.21 3.44
CA ASP A 96 -3.58 -8.24 4.42
C ASP A 96 -2.65 -7.05 4.69
N GLU A 97 -1.36 -7.18 4.40
CA GLU A 97 -0.32 -6.18 4.67
C GLU A 97 0.13 -5.44 3.41
N THR A 98 -0.03 -6.04 2.22
CA THR A 98 0.41 -5.44 0.95
C THR A 98 -0.54 -4.32 0.50
N CYS A 99 0.04 -3.21 0.04
CA CYS A 99 -0.68 -2.08 -0.54
C CYS A 99 -0.02 -1.66 -1.86
N PRO A 100 -0.77 -1.12 -2.85
CA PRO A 100 -0.18 -0.59 -4.08
C PRO A 100 0.89 0.47 -3.78
N GLY A 101 2.02 0.39 -4.49
CA GLY A 101 3.20 1.24 -4.23
C GLY A 101 4.11 0.78 -3.08
N GLU A 102 3.68 -0.18 -2.26
CA GLU A 102 4.46 -0.79 -1.18
C GLU A 102 4.52 -2.33 -1.35
N PRO A 103 5.34 -2.84 -2.28
CA PRO A 103 5.45 -4.29 -2.50
C PRO A 103 6.10 -4.98 -1.31
N PHE A 104 5.62 -6.19 -1.01
CA PHE A 104 6.20 -7.05 0.03
C PHE A 104 7.27 -7.96 -0.55
N ILE A 105 8.44 -8.06 0.10
CA ILE A 105 9.58 -8.85 -0.38
C ILE A 105 9.91 -9.96 0.62
N VAL A 106 10.02 -11.19 0.14
CA VAL A 106 10.44 -12.37 0.91
C VAL A 106 11.71 -12.95 0.29
N PHE A 107 12.77 -13.07 1.08
CA PHE A 107 13.99 -13.76 0.66
C PHE A 107 13.91 -15.24 1.05
N ARG A 108 14.27 -16.12 0.12
CA ARG A 108 14.41 -17.56 0.37
C ARG A 108 15.77 -18.04 -0.13
N VAL A 109 16.23 -19.16 0.41
CA VAL A 109 17.42 -19.88 -0.07
C VAL A 109 16.91 -21.15 -0.71
N ASP A 110 17.10 -21.30 -2.01
CA ASP A 110 16.73 -22.53 -2.70
C ASP A 110 17.80 -23.61 -2.41
N PRO A 111 17.38 -24.86 -2.11
CA PRO A 111 18.32 -25.94 -1.86
C PRO A 111 19.06 -26.30 -3.16
N SER A 112 20.40 -26.35 -3.07
CA SER A 112 21.31 -26.69 -4.17
C SER A 112 21.17 -28.13 -4.67
#